data_AF-L7U885-F1
#
_entry.id   AF-L7U885-F1
#
_cell.length_a   1.000
_cell.length_b   1.000
_cell.length_c   1.000
_cell.angle_alpha   90.00
_cell.angle_beta   90.00
_cell.angle_gamma   90.00
#
_symmetry.space_group_name_H-M   'P 1'
#
loop_
_entity.id
_entity.type
_entity.pdbx_description
1 polymer ?
#
loop_
_entity_poly.entity_id
_entity_poly.type
_entity_poly.pdbx_seq_one_letter_code
_entity_poly.pdbx_strand_id
1 'polypeptide(L)'
;MNLVHEVYTLLAMRDLSVLFKTYETALSVLPKAQGAERLALHEAIVSALDGILTELGEHGLGNIALMDIDLATLDLEELRDSCAASWREVKKLREDGMDSGPLIRPYVADWMPPIGSRDWQSRMRLGVKHRSDPSWVPNLAERLKPE
;
A
#
# COMPACT_ATOMS: atom_id res chain seq x y z
N MET A 1 5.50 -22.89 -3.85
CA MET A 1 5.96 -21.48 -3.96
C MET A 1 5.17 -20.70 -2.92
N ASN A 2 5.82 -20.04 -1.95
CA ASN A 2 5.11 -19.29 -0.91
C ASN A 2 4.54 -18.02 -1.55
N LEU A 3 3.20 -17.91 -1.64
CA LEU A 3 2.51 -16.80 -2.31
C LEU A 3 2.89 -15.43 -1.71
N VAL A 4 3.24 -15.41 -0.43
CA VAL A 4 3.64 -14.22 0.33
C VAL A 4 5.10 -13.83 0.06
N HIS A 5 5.97 -14.79 -0.26
CA HIS A 5 7.41 -14.57 -0.40
C HIS A 5 7.75 -13.55 -1.48
N GLU A 6 7.20 -13.72 -2.68
CA GLU A 6 7.50 -12.83 -3.82
C GLU A 6 7.04 -11.40 -3.53
N VAL A 7 5.81 -11.25 -3.04
CA VAL A 7 5.22 -9.95 -2.69
C VAL A 7 6.02 -9.24 -1.61
N TYR A 8 6.38 -9.92 -0.52
CA TYR A 8 7.12 -9.30 0.57
C TYR A 8 8.60 -9.10 0.25
N THR A 9 9.17 -9.84 -0.70
CA THR A 9 10.50 -9.55 -1.24
C THR A 9 10.49 -8.22 -1.99
N LEU A 10 9.48 -7.97 -2.83
CA LEU A 10 9.32 -6.68 -3.51
C LEU A 10 9.08 -5.56 -2.49
N LEU A 11 8.17 -5.76 -1.54
CA LEU A 11 7.86 -4.75 -0.53
C LEU A 11 9.08 -4.41 0.36
N ALA A 12 9.94 -5.39 0.65
CA ALA A 12 11.19 -5.20 1.39
C ALA A 12 12.23 -4.34 0.67
N MET A 13 12.14 -4.16 -0.65
CA MET A 13 13.03 -3.26 -1.38
C MET A 13 12.81 -1.81 -0.98
N ARG A 14 11.61 -1.45 -0.49
CA ARG A 14 11.24 -0.09 -0.07
C ARG A 14 11.49 0.96 -1.16
N ASP A 15 11.42 0.53 -2.41
CA ASP A 15 11.61 1.36 -3.59
C ASP A 15 10.24 1.74 -4.15
N LEU A 16 10.10 3.01 -4.50
CA LEU A 16 8.91 3.54 -5.14
C LEU A 16 8.60 2.83 -6.46
N SER A 17 9.65 2.46 -7.20
CA SER A 17 9.57 1.81 -8.51
C SER A 17 8.95 0.42 -8.47
N VAL A 18 8.89 -0.22 -7.29
CA VAL A 18 8.34 -1.57 -7.13
C VAL A 18 6.98 -1.60 -6.46
N LEU A 19 6.42 -0.47 -6.03
CA LEU A 19 5.13 -0.47 -5.31
C LEU A 19 3.98 -0.96 -6.18
N PHE A 20 3.91 -0.53 -7.44
CA PHE A 20 2.88 -1.02 -8.37
C PHE A 20 3.06 -2.49 -8.70
N LYS A 21 4.29 -2.92 -8.99
CA LYS A 21 4.60 -4.33 -9.18
C LYS A 21 4.23 -5.16 -7.94
N THR A 22 4.45 -4.65 -6.73
CA THR A 22 4.04 -5.30 -5.48
C THR A 22 2.53 -5.45 -5.42
N TYR A 23 1.79 -4.38 -5.71
CA TYR A 23 0.33 -4.38 -5.77
C TYR A 23 -0.22 -5.38 -6.79
N GLU A 24 0.25 -5.35 -8.03
CA GLU A 24 -0.18 -6.25 -9.10
C GLU A 24 0.16 -7.71 -8.77
N THR A 25 1.37 -7.96 -8.27
CA THR A 25 1.79 -9.30 -7.87
C THR A 25 0.88 -9.81 -6.76
N ALA A 26 0.60 -9.00 -5.74
CA ALA A 26 -0.30 -9.37 -4.64
C ALA A 26 -1.71 -9.69 -5.14
N LEU A 27 -2.28 -8.88 -6.03
CA LEU A 27 -3.60 -9.15 -6.64
C LEU A 27 -3.62 -10.46 -7.43
N SER A 28 -2.58 -10.75 -8.19
CA SER A 28 -2.53 -11.96 -9.04
C SER A 28 -2.53 -13.26 -8.23
N VAL A 29 -1.96 -13.22 -7.01
CA VAL A 29 -1.85 -14.41 -6.13
C VAL A 29 -2.94 -14.46 -5.07
N LEU A 30 -3.61 -13.35 -4.78
CA LEU A 30 -4.65 -13.23 -3.75
C LEU A 30 -5.79 -14.28 -3.86
N PRO A 31 -6.33 -14.62 -5.05
CA PRO A 31 -7.41 -15.61 -5.17
C PRO A 31 -7.03 -17.01 -4.67
N LYS A 32 -5.74 -17.31 -4.57
CA LYS A 32 -5.21 -18.61 -4.15
C LYS A 32 -4.89 -18.66 -2.65
N ALA A 33 -4.85 -17.51 -1.98
CA ALA A 33 -4.41 -17.40 -0.59
C ALA A 33 -5.57 -17.56 0.39
N GLN A 34 -5.29 -18.16 1.54
CA GLN A 34 -6.23 -18.36 2.64
C GLN A 34 -5.61 -18.03 3.99
N GLY A 35 -6.46 -17.77 4.99
CA GLY A 35 -6.03 -17.51 6.38
C GLY A 35 -4.95 -16.42 6.48
N ALA A 36 -3.83 -16.75 7.13
CA ALA A 36 -2.72 -15.84 7.35
C ALA A 36 -2.04 -15.35 6.06
N GLU A 37 -2.00 -16.15 4.99
CA GLU A 37 -1.44 -15.70 3.70
C GLU A 37 -2.33 -14.63 3.07
N ARG A 38 -3.65 -14.83 3.10
CA ARG A 38 -4.62 -13.85 2.60
C ARG A 38 -4.51 -12.53 3.38
N LEU A 39 -4.37 -12.62 4.70
CA LEU A 39 -4.12 -11.46 5.55
C LEU A 39 -2.82 -10.74 5.12
N ALA A 40 -1.71 -11.46 5.01
CA ALA A 40 -0.43 -10.88 4.60
C ALA A 40 -0.51 -10.18 3.24
N LEU A 41 -1.21 -10.76 2.26
CA LEU A 41 -1.35 -10.16 0.93
C LEU A 41 -2.21 -8.89 0.96
N HIS A 42 -3.31 -8.86 1.70
CA HIS A 42 -4.07 -7.62 1.86
C HIS A 42 -3.28 -6.54 2.60
N GLU A 43 -2.41 -6.91 3.54
CA GLU A 43 -1.51 -5.96 4.19
C GLU A 43 -0.46 -5.38 3.23
N ALA A 44 0.06 -6.21 2.32
CA ALA A 44 0.96 -5.75 1.27
C ALA A 44 0.24 -4.80 0.29
N ILE A 45 -1.01 -5.11 -0.10
CA ILE A 45 -1.82 -4.24 -0.97
C ILE A 45 -2.06 -2.88 -0.29
N VAL A 46 -2.47 -2.86 0.98
CA VAL A 46 -2.68 -1.60 1.70
C VAL A 46 -1.38 -0.80 1.81
N SER A 47 -0.26 -1.45 2.11
CA SER A 47 1.03 -0.77 2.24
C SER A 47 1.52 -0.20 0.90
N ALA A 48 1.40 -0.97 -0.18
CA ALA A 48 1.79 -0.53 -1.52
C ALA A 48 0.91 0.64 -1.99
N LEU A 49 -0.41 0.51 -1.86
CA LEU A 49 -1.35 1.55 -2.29
C LEU A 49 -1.27 2.81 -1.43
N ASP A 50 -1.06 2.72 -0.12
CA ASP A 50 -0.82 3.92 0.71
C ASP A 50 0.48 4.62 0.30
N GLY A 51 1.56 3.88 0.02
CA GLY A 51 2.80 4.46 -0.51
C GLY A 51 2.57 5.17 -1.85
N ILE A 52 1.93 4.50 -2.80
CA ILE A 52 1.56 5.07 -4.11
C ILE A 52 0.73 6.34 -3.95
N LEU A 53 -0.38 6.29 -3.21
CA LEU A 53 -1.29 7.41 -3.04
C LEU A 53 -0.64 8.58 -2.27
N THR A 54 0.28 8.29 -1.35
CA THR A 54 1.07 9.32 -0.66
C THR A 54 1.98 10.04 -1.64
N GLU A 55 2.74 9.29 -2.42
CA GLU A 55 3.72 9.83 -3.36
C GLU A 55 3.05 10.62 -4.48
N LEU A 56 1.92 10.13 -4.99
CA LEU A 56 1.07 10.85 -5.92
C LEU A 56 0.48 12.12 -5.30
N GLY A 57 0.09 12.08 -4.02
CA GLY A 57 -0.43 13.24 -3.28
C GLY A 57 0.63 14.31 -3.01
N GLU A 58 1.84 13.89 -2.59
CA GLU A 58 2.92 14.79 -2.16
C GLU A 58 3.72 15.36 -3.33
N HIS A 59 4.04 14.51 -4.31
CA HIS A 59 4.97 14.84 -5.38
C HIS A 59 4.30 14.94 -6.77
N GLY A 60 3.03 14.54 -6.87
CA GLY A 60 2.28 14.58 -8.13
C GLY A 60 2.99 13.79 -9.23
N LEU A 61 2.95 14.32 -10.46
CA LEU A 61 3.47 13.65 -11.65
C LEU A 61 5.00 13.42 -11.65
N GLY A 62 5.75 14.16 -10.83
CA GLY A 62 7.22 14.11 -10.81
C GLY A 62 7.79 12.76 -10.38
N ASN A 63 7.07 12.02 -9.53
CA ASN A 63 7.48 10.71 -9.04
C ASN A 63 6.85 9.55 -9.82
N ILE A 64 5.92 9.83 -10.75
CA ILE A 64 5.25 8.78 -11.53
C ILE A 64 6.20 8.17 -12.57
N ALA A 65 7.12 8.97 -13.11
CA ALA A 65 8.20 8.48 -13.95
C ALA A 65 9.11 7.47 -13.21
N LEU A 66 9.20 7.56 -11.88
CA LEU A 66 9.96 6.60 -11.07
C LEU A 66 9.19 5.29 -10.81
N MET A 67 7.87 5.31 -10.99
CA MET A 67 7.01 4.15 -10.79
C MET A 67 6.79 3.31 -12.06
N ASP A 68 7.32 3.77 -13.21
CA ASP A 68 7.18 3.13 -14.53
C ASP A 68 5.71 2.90 -14.97
N ILE A 69 4.85 3.92 -14.77
CA ILE A 69 3.41 3.82 -15.06
C ILE A 69 2.99 4.87 -16.06
N ASP A 70 2.11 4.44 -16.97
CA ASP A 70 1.39 5.34 -17.83
C ASP A 70 0.24 6.02 -17.07
N LEU A 71 0.40 7.32 -16.86
CA LEU A 71 -0.59 8.21 -16.28
C LEU A 71 -1.97 8.15 -16.93
N ALA A 72 -2.02 7.94 -18.24
CA ALA A 72 -3.27 7.87 -18.99
C ALA A 72 -4.11 6.63 -18.63
N THR A 73 -3.48 5.63 -18.01
CA THR A 73 -4.11 4.37 -17.61
C THR A 73 -4.43 4.31 -16.12
N LEU A 74 -4.02 5.32 -15.36
CA LEU A 74 -4.11 5.31 -13.91
C LEU A 74 -5.50 5.74 -13.42
N ASP A 75 -6.29 4.78 -12.94
CA ASP A 75 -7.55 5.05 -12.26
C ASP A 75 -7.33 5.26 -10.75
N LEU A 76 -7.23 6.52 -10.34
CA LEU A 76 -7.04 6.90 -8.94
C LEU A 76 -8.23 6.51 -8.04
N GLU A 77 -9.44 6.46 -8.59
CA GLU A 77 -10.63 6.06 -7.84
C GLU A 77 -10.58 4.55 -7.56
N GLU A 78 -10.25 3.75 -8.57
CA GLU A 78 -10.05 2.30 -8.42
C GLU A 78 -8.96 1.96 -7.40
N LEU A 79 -7.82 2.66 -7.42
CA LEU A 79 -6.74 2.45 -6.45
C LEU A 79 -7.19 2.76 -5.01
N ARG A 80 -7.95 3.85 -4.83
CA ARG A 80 -8.49 4.23 -3.51
C ARG A 80 -9.49 3.21 -3.00
N ASP A 81 -10.39 2.76 -3.86
CA ASP A 81 -11.40 1.75 -3.53
C ASP A 81 -10.77 0.39 -3.23
N SER A 82 -9.75 -0.01 -4.00
CA SER A 82 -8.97 -1.23 -3.76
C SER A 82 -8.22 -1.19 -2.44
N CYS A 83 -7.64 -0.03 -2.08
CA CYS A 83 -7.01 0.18 -0.79
C CYS A 83 -8.03 0.06 0.36
N ALA A 84 -9.18 0.72 0.23
CA ALA A 84 -10.25 0.66 1.21
C ALA A 84 -10.86 -0.75 1.36
N ALA A 85 -11.00 -1.50 0.26
CA ALA A 85 -11.46 -2.88 0.27
C ALA A 85 -10.47 -3.80 0.97
N SER A 86 -9.18 -3.71 0.64
CA SER A 86 -8.14 -4.53 1.28
C SER A 86 -8.01 -4.22 2.76
N TRP A 87 -8.11 -2.95 3.15
CA TRP A 87 -8.13 -2.56 4.56
C TRP A 87 -9.32 -3.16 5.34
N ARG A 88 -10.52 -3.17 4.74
CA ARG A 88 -11.70 -3.83 5.35
C ARG A 88 -11.46 -5.32 5.55
N GLU A 89 -10.86 -5.99 4.58
CA GLU A 89 -10.55 -7.43 4.70
C GLU A 89 -9.46 -7.69 5.75
N VAL A 90 -8.42 -6.85 5.86
CA VAL A 90 -7.42 -6.95 6.95
C VAL A 90 -8.11 -6.91 8.31
N LYS A 91 -9.02 -5.95 8.52
CA LYS A 91 -9.76 -5.85 9.78
C LYS A 91 -10.53 -7.13 10.08
N LYS A 92 -11.32 -7.60 9.12
CA LYS A 92 -12.11 -8.82 9.26
C LYS A 92 -11.24 -10.03 9.60
N LEU A 93 -10.16 -10.26 8.86
CA LEU A 93 -9.27 -11.40 9.10
C LEU A 93 -8.58 -11.33 10.47
N ARG A 94 -8.27 -10.14 10.96
CA ARG A 94 -7.72 -9.96 12.31
C ARG A 94 -8.78 -10.18 13.40
N GLU A 95 -10.01 -9.74 13.18
CA GLU A 95 -11.15 -10.04 14.07
C GLU A 95 -11.40 -11.54 14.15
N ASP A 96 -11.17 -12.28 13.05
CA ASP A 96 -11.21 -13.75 12.99
C ASP A 96 -9.97 -14.43 13.63
N GLY A 97 -9.06 -13.66 14.24
CA GLY A 97 -7.90 -14.17 14.97
C GLY A 97 -6.69 -14.54 14.12
N MET A 98 -6.65 -14.14 12.84
CA MET A 98 -5.51 -14.43 11.96
C MET A 98 -4.28 -13.58 12.33
N ASP A 99 -3.10 -14.19 12.23
CA ASP A 99 -1.81 -13.52 12.39
C ASP A 99 -0.87 -13.80 11.21
N SER A 100 -0.54 -12.74 10.47
CA SER A 100 0.41 -12.71 9.36
C SER A 100 1.86 -12.56 9.83
N GLY A 101 2.10 -12.20 11.10
CA GLY A 101 3.42 -11.89 11.66
C GLY A 101 4.51 -12.91 11.31
N PRO A 102 4.30 -14.22 11.53
CA PRO A 102 5.29 -15.25 11.19
C PRO A 102 5.65 -15.31 9.71
N LEU A 103 4.73 -14.93 8.80
CA LEU A 103 4.96 -14.95 7.36
C LEU A 103 5.73 -13.71 6.88
N ILE A 104 5.48 -12.55 7.50
CA ILE A 104 5.98 -11.26 7.01
C ILE A 104 7.28 -10.81 7.68
N ARG A 105 7.49 -11.16 8.96
CA ARG A 105 8.66 -10.74 9.75
C ARG A 105 10.01 -11.00 9.09
N PRO A 106 10.25 -12.11 8.37
CA PRO A 106 11.52 -12.33 7.69
C PRO A 106 11.90 -11.26 6.66
N TYR A 107 10.91 -10.53 6.12
CA TYR A 107 11.11 -9.53 5.08
C TYR A 107 11.09 -8.11 5.65
N VAL A 108 10.13 -7.84 6.55
CA VAL A 108 9.81 -6.48 6.97
C VAL A 108 10.12 -6.16 8.42
N ALA A 109 10.51 -7.17 9.21
CA ALA A 109 10.81 -7.03 10.64
C ALA A 109 9.82 -6.07 11.33
N ASP A 110 10.32 -5.02 11.99
CA ASP A 110 9.52 -4.03 12.70
C ASP A 110 9.26 -2.74 11.88
N TRP A 111 9.78 -2.65 10.65
CA TRP A 111 9.58 -1.45 9.83
C TRP A 111 8.18 -1.39 9.22
N MET A 112 7.47 -2.50 9.09
CA MET A 112 6.05 -2.53 8.74
C MET A 112 5.24 -3.11 9.92
N PRO A 113 4.76 -2.26 10.84
CA PRO A 113 3.96 -2.75 11.95
C PRO A 113 2.66 -3.37 11.42
N PRO A 114 2.15 -4.44 12.06
CA PRO A 114 0.90 -5.08 11.67
C PRO A 114 -0.21 -4.06 11.47
N ILE A 115 -0.91 -4.14 10.34
CA ILE A 115 -1.93 -3.17 9.97
C ILE A 115 -3.07 -3.23 11.00
N GLY A 116 -3.39 -2.08 11.59
CA GLY A 116 -4.36 -1.96 12.70
C GLY A 116 -3.75 -2.02 14.12
N SER A 117 -2.46 -2.35 14.26
CA SER A 117 -1.75 -2.28 15.55
C SER A 117 -1.60 -0.85 16.07
N ARG A 118 -1.26 -0.68 17.35
CA ARG A 118 -1.03 0.64 17.97
C ARG A 118 0.06 1.43 17.25
N ASP A 119 1.14 0.76 16.85
CA ASP A 119 2.26 1.41 16.15
C ASP A 119 1.86 1.85 14.75
N TRP A 120 1.13 1.00 14.04
CA TRP A 120 0.54 1.36 12.74
C TRP A 120 -0.42 2.55 12.86
N GLN A 121 -1.33 2.54 13.83
CA GLN A 121 -2.26 3.64 14.07
C GLN A 121 -1.53 4.95 14.44
N SER A 122 -0.44 4.85 15.21
CA SER A 122 0.37 6.01 15.58
C SER A 122 1.06 6.61 14.35
N ARG A 123 1.60 5.77 13.46
CA ARG A 123 2.17 6.22 12.18
C ARG A 123 1.11 6.85 11.26
N MET A 124 -0.06 6.24 11.13
CA MET A 124 -1.14 6.80 10.31
C MET A 124 -1.64 8.14 10.86
N ARG A 125 -1.75 8.30 12.18
CA ARG A 125 -2.11 9.60 12.78
C ARG A 125 -1.09 10.68 12.47
N LEU A 126 0.20 10.36 12.49
CA LEU A 126 1.26 11.28 12.07
C LEU A 126 1.12 11.62 10.59
N GLY A 127 0.93 10.62 9.73
CA GLY A 127 0.68 10.81 8.30
C GLY A 127 -0.51 11.74 8.04
N VAL A 128 -1.68 11.45 8.61
CA VAL A 128 -2.88 12.30 8.49
C VAL A 128 -2.62 13.74 8.95
N LYS A 129 -1.89 13.93 10.06
CA LYS A 129 -1.54 15.26 10.55
C LYS A 129 -0.69 16.04 9.53
N HIS A 130 0.26 15.38 8.87
CA HIS A 130 1.05 15.99 7.80
C HIS A 130 0.21 16.28 6.55
N ARG A 131 -0.71 15.37 6.19
CA ARG A 131 -1.61 15.51 5.03
C ARG A 131 -2.70 16.58 5.24
N SER A 132 -3.07 16.88 6.47
CA SER A 132 -4.01 17.98 6.79
C SER A 132 -3.37 19.38 6.76
N ASP A 133 -2.06 19.47 6.51
CA ASP A 133 -1.38 20.75 6.30
C ASP A 133 -1.84 21.37 4.97
N PRO A 134 -2.35 22.62 4.95
CA PRO A 134 -2.80 23.27 3.72
C PRO A 134 -1.74 23.42 2.62
N SER A 135 -0.46 23.18 2.90
CA SER A 135 0.58 23.09 1.86
C SER A 135 0.61 21.74 1.11
N TRP A 136 -0.17 20.74 1.53
CA TRP A 136 -0.13 19.38 0.99
C TRP A 136 -0.98 19.18 -0.28
N VAL A 137 -2.20 19.72 -0.31
CA VAL A 137 -3.18 19.58 -1.41
C VAL A 137 -2.89 20.42 -2.67
N PRO A 138 -2.31 21.63 -2.60
CA PRO A 138 -2.14 22.49 -3.79
C PRO A 138 -1.32 21.87 -4.93
N ASN A 139 -0.38 20.95 -4.64
CA ASN A 139 0.44 20.31 -5.65
C ASN A 139 -0.33 19.37 -6.59
N LEU A 140 -1.46 18.80 -6.14
CA LEU A 140 -2.24 17.85 -6.94
C LEU A 140 -3.13 18.57 -7.96
N ALA A 141 -3.83 19.62 -7.53
CA ALA A 141 -4.80 20.33 -8.38
C ALA A 141 -4.15 21.29 -9.39
N GLU A 142 -2.97 21.85 -9.10
CA GLU A 142 -2.26 22.71 -10.04
C GLU A 142 -1.50 21.93 -11.12
N ARG A 143 -0.98 20.73 -10.81
CA ARG A 143 -0.19 19.91 -11.75
C ARG A 143 -1.01 19.00 -12.66
N LEU A 144 -2.31 18.84 -12.38
CA LEU A 144 -3.26 18.08 -13.22
C LEU A 144 -4.00 18.96 -14.23
N LYS A 145 -3.69 20.26 -14.32
CA LYS A 145 -4.20 21.10 -15.41
C LYS A 145 -3.42 20.76 -16.68
N PRO A 146 -4.08 20.33 -17.76
CA PRO A 146 -3.40 20.20 -19.04
C PRO A 146 -2.90 21.59 -19.49
N GLU A 147 -1.68 21.65 -20.01
CA GLU A 147 -1.17 22.82 -20.77
C GLU A 147 -1.95 23.00 -22.08
#